data_AF-A3KKW7-F1
#
_entry.id   AF-A3KKW7-F1
#
_cell.length_a   1.000
_cell.length_b   1.000
_cell.length_c   1.000
_cell.angle_alpha   90.00
_cell.angle_beta   90.00
_cell.angle_gamma   90.00
#
_symmetry.space_group_name_H-M   'P 1'
#
loop_
_entity.id
_entity.type
_entity.pdbx_description
1 polymer ?
#
loop_
_entity_poly.entity_id
_entity_poly.type
_entity_poly.pdbx_seq_one_letter_code
_entity_poly.pdbx_strand_id
1 'polypeptide(L)'
;MKHSRDMTAGLPAEDRPAAGVPAEDRPTAGVPAPDRPTEDRPTENPPPENRPAEHRSAADGSSGDRAIVLVDEHAHAWSPRTARSRLREGLSGPTAGVAAGHTQANLISVPADWAYDMLLFCTRNPKPCPVLDVTDAGSWTTALADGADLRTDLPRYRVWRDGEVVDEPTDVRAHWRGDLVSFLIGCSFTFEWALTAAGVPVRHVEQGRNVPMYVTSGQCRPAGRLHGPMVVSMRPVPPEHLSAAIRETGLLPAVHGSPVHCGDPSALGIRDLGRPDFGDPVDAEPGDIPVFWACGVTPQAAVMASRPPFAITHAPGQMFLTDARDEQYRVL
;
A
#
# COMPACT_ATOMS: atom_id res chain seq x y z
N MET A 1 70.85 -28.56 -3.80
CA MET A 1 70.41 -29.04 -5.14
C MET A 1 69.11 -28.29 -5.46
N LYS A 2 69.16 -27.16 -6.19
CA LYS A 2 69.04 -27.02 -7.67
C LYS A 2 67.72 -27.66 -8.16
N HIS A 3 66.73 -26.98 -8.75
CA HIS A 3 66.67 -25.83 -9.67
C HIS A 3 65.49 -24.88 -9.31
N SER A 4 65.54 -23.54 -9.37
CA SER A 4 65.92 -22.57 -10.42
C SER A 4 64.93 -22.47 -11.60
N ARG A 5 64.13 -21.38 -11.65
CA ARG A 5 64.19 -20.35 -12.72
C ARG A 5 63.21 -19.20 -12.49
N ASP A 6 63.79 -18.02 -12.26
CA ASP A 6 63.27 -16.70 -12.65
C ASP A 6 62.98 -16.63 -14.16
N MET A 7 62.10 -15.72 -14.58
CA MET A 7 62.45 -14.56 -15.41
C MET A 7 61.25 -13.66 -15.72
N THR A 8 61.33 -12.45 -15.14
CA THR A 8 60.96 -11.12 -15.66
C THR A 8 60.60 -10.97 -17.14
N ALA A 9 59.59 -10.15 -17.44
CA ALA A 9 59.65 -9.09 -18.46
C ALA A 9 58.52 -8.06 -18.25
N GLY A 10 58.87 -6.79 -18.11
CA GLY A 10 57.95 -5.66 -18.15
C GLY A 10 58.06 -4.86 -19.45
N LEU A 11 57.40 -3.69 -19.43
CA LEU A 11 57.40 -2.54 -20.36
C LEU A 11 56.25 -2.50 -21.39
N PRO A 12 55.85 -1.30 -21.86
CA PRO A 12 55.74 -0.01 -21.15
C PRO A 12 54.43 0.77 -21.46
N ALA A 13 54.20 1.83 -20.69
CA ALA A 13 53.24 2.89 -20.98
C ALA A 13 53.80 3.83 -22.07
N GLU A 14 52.95 4.26 -23.00
CA GLU A 14 53.25 5.33 -23.97
C GLU A 14 52.57 6.64 -23.56
N ASP A 15 53.34 7.73 -23.65
CA ASP A 15 52.99 9.09 -23.32
C ASP A 15 53.21 9.97 -24.57
N ARG A 16 52.16 10.73 -24.96
CA ARG A 16 52.14 12.04 -25.68
C ARG A 16 52.56 12.10 -27.17
N PRO A 17 52.14 13.14 -27.96
CA PRO A 17 51.88 14.53 -27.53
C PRO A 17 50.66 15.27 -28.12
N ALA A 18 50.38 16.40 -27.46
CA ALA A 18 49.52 17.49 -27.93
C ALA A 18 50.26 18.38 -28.95
N ALA A 19 49.53 18.88 -29.95
CA ALA A 19 49.96 19.96 -30.86
C ALA A 19 48.85 21.02 -30.94
N GLY A 20 49.25 22.29 -30.88
CA GLY A 20 48.36 23.46 -30.73
C GLY A 20 48.00 24.21 -32.02
N VAL A 21 46.90 24.99 -31.88
CA VAL A 21 46.45 26.31 -32.41
C VAL A 21 47.14 26.96 -33.63
N PRO A 22 46.44 27.75 -34.49
CA PRO A 22 45.92 29.11 -34.16
C PRO A 22 44.49 29.41 -34.72
N ALA A 23 43.60 30.13 -34.02
CA ALA A 23 43.39 31.59 -33.94
C ALA A 23 43.13 32.31 -35.29
N GLU A 24 41.87 32.71 -35.53
CA GLU A 24 41.51 33.83 -36.42
C GLU A 24 40.50 34.75 -35.72
N ASP A 25 40.75 36.05 -35.87
CA ASP A 25 40.13 37.18 -35.19
C ASP A 25 39.58 38.15 -36.27
N ARG A 26 38.47 38.85 -35.94
CA ARG A 26 37.93 40.11 -36.52
C ARG A 26 37.02 40.07 -37.77
N PRO A 27 36.28 41.17 -38.11
CA PRO A 27 35.41 42.02 -37.28
C PRO A 27 34.12 42.56 -37.99
N THR A 28 33.30 43.32 -37.22
CA THR A 28 32.50 44.53 -37.57
C THR A 28 31.12 44.50 -38.26
N ALA A 29 30.30 45.47 -37.79
CA ALA A 29 29.13 46.16 -38.38
C ALA A 29 27.82 45.35 -38.44
N GLY A 30 26.66 45.81 -37.93
CA GLY A 30 26.09 47.16 -37.89
C GLY A 30 25.02 47.31 -38.99
N VAL A 31 23.93 48.06 -38.72
CA VAL A 31 22.84 48.50 -39.65
C VAL A 31 21.52 47.67 -39.55
N PRO A 32 20.30 48.23 -39.69
CA PRO A 32 19.63 49.31 -38.96
C PRO A 32 18.17 48.94 -38.51
N ALA A 33 17.49 49.82 -37.79
CA ALA A 33 16.06 49.70 -37.44
C ALA A 33 15.13 50.05 -38.62
N PRO A 34 13.86 49.58 -38.59
CA PRO A 34 12.76 50.33 -39.17
C PRO A 34 11.70 50.74 -38.13
N ASP A 35 11.23 51.99 -38.29
CA ASP A 35 10.17 52.64 -37.52
C ASP A 35 8.74 52.20 -37.89
N ARG A 36 7.85 52.38 -36.89
CA ARG A 36 6.42 52.78 -36.91
C ARG A 36 5.40 51.73 -36.42
N PRO A 37 4.23 52.15 -35.88
CA PRO A 37 3.90 53.38 -35.14
C PRO A 37 3.15 53.12 -33.80
N THR A 38 2.93 54.19 -33.06
CA THR A 38 2.19 54.36 -31.79
C THR A 38 0.72 53.95 -31.84
N GLU A 39 0.23 53.30 -30.77
CA GLU A 39 -1.06 53.62 -30.12
C GLU A 39 -1.20 52.95 -28.74
N ASP A 40 -1.52 53.79 -27.75
CA ASP A 40 -2.20 53.60 -26.46
C ASP A 40 -1.85 52.48 -25.45
N ARG A 41 -1.23 52.91 -24.34
CA ARG A 41 -1.22 52.23 -23.04
C ARG A 41 -2.47 52.59 -22.22
N PRO A 42 -3.02 51.61 -21.48
CA PRO A 42 -3.48 51.86 -20.13
C PRO A 42 -2.74 50.98 -19.11
N THR A 43 -2.10 51.68 -18.16
CA THR A 43 -1.89 51.34 -16.73
C THR A 43 -1.58 49.89 -16.34
N GLU A 44 -0.32 49.71 -15.92
CA GLU A 44 0.17 48.58 -15.12
C GLU A 44 -0.57 48.44 -13.79
N ASN A 45 -0.93 47.21 -13.43
CA ASN A 45 -1.07 46.76 -12.06
C ASN A 45 -0.09 45.59 -11.84
N PRO A 46 0.64 45.54 -10.72
CA PRO A 46 1.67 44.51 -10.48
C PRO A 46 1.03 43.13 -10.24
N PRO A 47 1.73 42.02 -10.57
CA PRO A 47 1.26 40.69 -10.24
C PRO A 47 1.28 40.49 -8.71
N PRO A 48 0.25 39.85 -8.12
CA PRO A 48 0.22 39.61 -6.69
C PRO A 48 1.29 38.59 -6.29
N GLU A 49 1.96 38.89 -5.18
CA GLU A 49 2.99 38.10 -4.53
C GLU A 49 2.55 36.66 -4.25
N ASN A 50 3.54 35.76 -4.34
CA ASN A 50 3.51 34.37 -3.90
C ASN A 50 2.80 34.20 -2.55
N ARG A 51 1.59 33.65 -2.58
CA ARG A 51 1.04 32.93 -1.42
C ARG A 51 1.51 31.47 -1.48
N PRO A 52 2.04 30.90 -0.39
CA PRO A 52 2.38 29.48 -0.37
C PRO A 52 1.11 28.67 -0.64
N ALA A 53 1.22 27.70 -1.55
CA ALA A 53 0.16 26.75 -1.81
C ALA A 53 -0.24 26.07 -0.49
N GLU A 54 -1.45 26.34 -0.02
CA GLU A 54 -2.04 25.60 1.07
C GLU A 54 -2.08 24.13 0.65
N HIS A 55 -1.29 23.33 1.36
CA HIS A 55 -1.24 21.89 1.23
C HIS A 55 -2.62 21.37 1.62
N ARG A 56 -3.47 21.10 0.62
CA ARG A 56 -4.71 20.36 0.83
C ARG A 56 -4.32 18.95 1.24
N SER A 57 -4.30 18.73 2.55
CA SER A 57 -4.34 17.41 3.16
C SER A 57 -5.40 16.58 2.45
N ALA A 58 -5.00 15.42 1.91
CA ALA A 58 -5.87 14.41 1.30
C ALA A 58 -6.73 13.71 2.38
N ALA A 59 -7.50 14.49 3.12
CA ALA A 59 -8.46 14.04 4.11
C ALA A 59 -9.85 14.29 3.55
N ASP A 60 -10.29 13.45 2.62
CA ASP A 60 -11.68 13.02 2.58
C ASP A 60 -11.80 11.75 1.75
N GLY A 61 -12.21 10.67 2.40
CA GLY A 61 -12.31 9.35 1.81
C GLY A 61 -13.33 8.53 2.56
N SER A 62 -14.46 9.14 2.97
CA SER A 62 -15.66 8.35 3.24
C SER A 62 -16.03 7.70 1.90
N SER A 63 -15.68 6.44 1.70
CA SER A 63 -16.08 5.72 0.50
C SER A 63 -17.61 5.71 0.46
N GLY A 64 -18.20 6.41 -0.50
CA GLY A 64 -19.65 6.38 -0.75
C GLY A 64 -20.16 4.98 -1.12
N ASP A 65 -19.26 4.00 -1.24
CA ASP A 65 -19.58 2.61 -1.52
C ASP A 65 -20.05 1.90 -0.24
N ARG A 66 -21.30 1.45 -0.28
CA ARG A 66 -21.94 0.67 0.78
C ARG A 66 -21.27 -0.72 0.88
N ALA A 67 -21.09 -1.25 2.09
CA ALA A 67 -20.53 -2.59 2.29
C ALA A 67 -21.28 -3.65 1.47
N ILE A 68 -20.55 -4.54 0.80
CA ILE A 68 -21.13 -5.49 -0.18
C ILE A 68 -22.18 -6.39 0.48
N VAL A 69 -21.94 -6.82 1.72
CA VAL A 69 -22.89 -7.63 2.50
C VAL A 69 -24.20 -6.92 2.83
N LEU A 70 -24.23 -5.58 2.77
CA LEU A 70 -25.46 -4.78 2.90
C LEU A 70 -26.17 -4.55 1.56
N VAL A 71 -25.47 -4.77 0.44
CA VAL A 71 -26.02 -4.69 -0.92
C VAL A 71 -26.67 -6.02 -1.29
N ASP A 72 -26.04 -7.14 -0.92
CA ASP A 72 -26.56 -8.49 -1.08
C ASP A 72 -26.31 -9.29 0.20
N GLU A 73 -27.37 -9.58 0.95
CA GLU A 73 -27.29 -10.32 2.22
C GLU A 73 -26.71 -11.72 2.04
N HIS A 74 -26.76 -12.30 0.83
CA HIS A 74 -26.18 -13.62 0.52
C HIS A 74 -24.69 -13.54 0.14
N ALA A 75 -24.07 -12.36 0.12
CA ALA A 75 -22.66 -12.21 -0.23
C ALA A 75 -21.71 -13.02 0.67
N HIS A 76 -22.11 -13.26 1.93
CA HIS A 76 -21.37 -14.13 2.84
C HIS A 76 -21.29 -15.58 2.37
N ALA A 77 -22.27 -16.04 1.60
CA ALA A 77 -22.36 -17.42 1.11
C ALA A 77 -21.85 -17.59 -0.33
N TRP A 78 -21.38 -16.52 -0.98
CA TRP A 78 -20.79 -16.61 -2.32
C TRP A 78 -19.54 -17.48 -2.31
N SER A 79 -19.30 -18.17 -3.42
CA SER A 79 -17.95 -18.70 -3.68
C SER A 79 -16.99 -17.54 -3.98
N PRO A 80 -15.68 -17.65 -3.68
CA PRO A 80 -14.70 -16.64 -4.06
C PRO A 80 -14.71 -16.30 -5.55
N ARG A 81 -14.86 -17.32 -6.41
CA ARG A 81 -15.00 -17.14 -7.87
C ARG A 81 -16.20 -16.28 -8.23
N THR A 82 -17.36 -16.51 -7.60
CA THR A 82 -18.57 -15.70 -7.81
C THR A 82 -18.35 -14.26 -7.35
N ALA A 83 -17.74 -14.07 -6.19
CA ALA A 83 -17.40 -12.74 -5.68
C ALA A 83 -16.51 -11.99 -6.69
N ARG A 84 -15.37 -12.57 -7.09
CA ARG A 84 -14.46 -11.98 -8.08
C ARG A 84 -15.15 -11.64 -9.41
N SER A 85 -16.05 -12.50 -9.90
CA SER A 85 -16.83 -12.22 -11.13
C SER A 85 -17.68 -10.95 -10.98
N ARG A 86 -18.38 -10.80 -9.84
CA ARG A 86 -19.21 -9.61 -9.60
C ARG A 86 -18.38 -8.35 -9.44
N LEU A 87 -17.22 -8.44 -8.78
CA LEU A 87 -16.28 -7.32 -8.66
C LEU A 87 -15.78 -6.87 -10.03
N ARG A 88 -15.40 -7.83 -10.89
CA ARG A 88 -15.00 -7.60 -12.27
C ARG A 88 -16.10 -6.93 -13.12
N GLU A 89 -17.37 -7.20 -12.81
CA GLU A 89 -18.54 -6.58 -13.44
C GLU A 89 -18.86 -5.17 -12.89
N GLY A 90 -18.12 -4.69 -11.89
CA GLY A 90 -18.21 -3.34 -11.35
C GLY A 90 -18.86 -3.23 -9.97
N LEU A 91 -19.17 -4.35 -9.29
CA LEU A 91 -19.56 -4.30 -7.88
C LEU A 91 -18.39 -3.76 -7.06
N SER A 92 -18.64 -2.70 -6.28
CA SER A 92 -17.63 -2.05 -5.45
C SER A 92 -18.12 -1.88 -4.01
N GLY A 93 -17.18 -1.72 -3.08
CA GLY A 93 -17.45 -1.55 -1.65
C GLY A 93 -16.66 -2.50 -0.74
N PRO A 94 -16.73 -2.28 0.58
CA PRO A 94 -16.04 -3.12 1.56
C PRO A 94 -16.35 -4.62 1.40
N THR A 95 -15.29 -5.44 1.45
CA THR A 95 -15.35 -6.91 1.27
C THR A 95 -15.48 -7.67 2.59
N ALA A 96 -15.59 -6.98 3.72
CA ALA A 96 -15.79 -7.61 5.04
C ALA A 96 -17.01 -8.55 4.98
N GLY A 97 -16.82 -9.79 5.43
CA GLY A 97 -17.86 -10.81 5.46
C GLY A 97 -18.24 -11.42 4.10
N VAL A 98 -17.70 -10.98 2.96
CA VAL A 98 -17.96 -11.60 1.65
C VAL A 98 -17.22 -12.94 1.53
N ALA A 99 -17.89 -13.97 0.99
CA ALA A 99 -17.37 -15.33 0.84
C ALA A 99 -16.74 -15.89 2.12
N ALA A 100 -17.51 -15.89 3.22
CA ALA A 100 -17.04 -16.23 4.55
C ALA A 100 -16.26 -17.56 4.61
N GLY A 101 -15.20 -17.57 5.42
CA GLY A 101 -14.28 -18.71 5.58
C GLY A 101 -13.23 -18.84 4.45
N HIS A 102 -13.09 -17.83 3.60
CA HIS A 102 -12.02 -17.75 2.62
C HIS A 102 -11.13 -16.54 2.88
N THR A 103 -9.84 -16.75 2.60
CA THR A 103 -8.82 -15.75 2.86
C THR A 103 -8.95 -14.58 1.91
N GLN A 104 -8.90 -13.38 2.49
CA GLN A 104 -8.81 -12.13 1.74
C GLN A 104 -7.39 -11.60 1.84
N ALA A 105 -6.89 -11.03 0.75
CA ALA A 105 -5.53 -10.53 0.65
C ALA A 105 -5.52 -9.03 0.30
N ASN A 106 -4.65 -8.31 0.99
CA ASN A 106 -4.20 -6.99 0.58
C ASN A 106 -3.33 -7.12 -0.68
N LEU A 107 -3.47 -6.20 -1.61
CA LEU A 107 -2.63 -6.11 -2.80
C LEU A 107 -1.67 -4.93 -2.70
N ILE A 108 -0.41 -5.15 -3.05
CA ILE A 108 0.56 -4.11 -3.45
C ILE A 108 1.38 -4.58 -4.66
N SER A 109 1.37 -3.81 -5.73
CA SER A 109 2.15 -4.02 -6.94
C SER A 109 3.14 -2.89 -7.13
N VAL A 110 4.42 -3.24 -7.29
CA VAL A 110 5.51 -2.28 -7.48
C VAL A 110 6.33 -2.64 -8.72
N PRO A 111 7.03 -1.68 -9.34
CA PRO A 111 8.01 -1.97 -10.40
C PRO A 111 9.04 -3.01 -9.94
N ALA A 112 9.51 -3.85 -10.88
CA ALA A 112 10.44 -4.95 -10.59
C ALA A 112 11.74 -4.50 -9.89
N ASP A 113 12.23 -3.29 -10.19
CA ASP A 113 13.40 -2.72 -9.52
C ASP A 113 13.15 -2.37 -8.05
N TRP A 114 11.89 -2.23 -7.61
CA TRP A 114 11.47 -2.05 -6.22
C TRP A 114 11.03 -3.36 -5.54
N ALA A 115 10.80 -4.42 -6.29
CA ALA A 115 10.26 -5.68 -5.77
C ALA A 115 11.17 -6.32 -4.70
N TYR A 116 12.50 -6.25 -4.87
CA TYR A 116 13.43 -6.76 -3.85
C TYR A 116 13.30 -6.03 -2.52
N ASP A 117 13.25 -4.69 -2.56
CA ASP A 117 13.08 -3.87 -1.35
C ASP A 117 11.75 -4.19 -0.68
N MET A 118 10.68 -4.38 -1.47
CA MET A 118 9.36 -4.75 -0.96
C MET A 118 9.37 -6.14 -0.29
N LEU A 119 9.94 -7.14 -0.94
CA LEU A 119 10.06 -8.48 -0.38
C LEU A 119 10.86 -8.47 0.92
N LEU A 120 11.99 -7.76 0.94
CA LEU A 120 12.83 -7.64 2.13
C LEU A 120 12.13 -6.84 3.25
N PHE A 121 11.35 -5.81 2.90
CA PHE A 121 10.53 -5.05 3.84
C PHE A 121 9.49 -5.95 4.49
N CYS A 122 8.78 -6.75 3.69
CA CYS A 122 7.79 -7.68 4.21
C CYS A 122 8.44 -8.76 5.10
N THR A 123 9.56 -9.34 4.64
CA THR A 123 10.34 -10.33 5.40
C THR A 123 10.81 -9.78 6.76
N ARG A 124 11.22 -8.50 6.82
CA ARG A 124 11.67 -7.85 8.05
C ARG A 124 10.52 -7.46 8.97
N ASN A 125 9.30 -7.34 8.44
CA ASN A 125 8.11 -6.90 9.15
C ASN A 125 6.94 -7.88 8.92
N PRO A 126 7.10 -9.16 9.31
CA PRO A 126 6.13 -10.20 8.94
C PRO A 126 4.77 -10.05 9.62
N LYS A 127 4.68 -9.35 10.77
CA LYS A 127 3.41 -9.07 11.44
C LYS A 127 2.50 -8.14 10.62
N PRO A 128 2.95 -6.93 10.22
CA PRO A 128 2.14 -6.05 9.37
C PRO A 128 2.12 -6.46 7.89
N CYS A 129 3.10 -7.27 7.44
CA CYS A 129 3.27 -7.61 6.03
C CYS A 129 3.47 -9.13 5.79
N PRO A 130 2.55 -10.00 6.23
CA PRO A 130 2.67 -11.44 6.01
C PRO A 130 2.38 -11.76 4.53
N VAL A 131 3.41 -12.13 3.77
CA VAL A 131 3.26 -12.43 2.33
C VAL A 131 2.62 -13.81 2.13
N LEU A 132 1.55 -13.87 1.35
CA LEU A 132 0.86 -15.09 0.93
C LEU A 132 1.30 -15.57 -0.45
N ASP A 133 1.51 -14.63 -1.39
CA ASP A 133 1.97 -14.92 -2.74
C ASP A 133 2.72 -13.72 -3.33
N VAL A 134 3.62 -13.99 -4.27
CA VAL A 134 4.37 -13.00 -5.06
C VAL A 134 4.34 -13.42 -6.52
N THR A 135 3.87 -12.53 -7.39
CA THR A 135 3.78 -12.82 -8.82
C THR A 135 5.13 -12.65 -9.52
N ASP A 136 5.31 -13.31 -10.66
CA ASP A 136 6.35 -12.91 -11.60
C ASP A 136 6.10 -11.48 -12.12
N ALA A 137 7.16 -10.81 -12.58
CA ALA A 137 7.06 -9.47 -13.14
C ALA A 137 6.15 -9.45 -14.39
N GLY A 138 5.21 -8.51 -14.40
CA GLY A 138 4.20 -8.35 -15.45
C GLY A 138 3.02 -9.32 -15.34
N SER A 139 3.10 -10.35 -14.50
CA SER A 139 1.98 -11.26 -14.28
C SER A 139 0.86 -10.58 -13.49
N TRP A 140 -0.38 -10.92 -13.85
CA TRP A 140 -1.60 -10.50 -13.15
C TRP A 140 -2.36 -11.69 -12.56
N THR A 141 -1.78 -12.89 -12.60
CA THR A 141 -2.35 -14.11 -12.02
C THR A 141 -1.67 -14.42 -10.70
N THR A 142 -2.37 -15.14 -9.83
CA THR A 142 -1.87 -15.59 -8.52
C THR A 142 -2.23 -17.06 -8.31
N ALA A 143 -1.37 -17.80 -7.63
CA ALA A 143 -1.65 -19.20 -7.28
C ALA A 143 -2.75 -19.33 -6.23
N LEU A 144 -3.09 -18.23 -5.53
CA LEU A 144 -4.13 -18.20 -4.50
C LEU A 144 -5.55 -18.26 -5.09
N ALA A 145 -5.73 -18.08 -6.39
CA ALA A 145 -7.05 -18.04 -7.02
C ALA A 145 -6.99 -18.36 -8.52
N ASP A 146 -7.42 -19.56 -8.90
CA ASP A 146 -7.32 -20.03 -10.27
C ASP A 146 -8.31 -19.29 -11.20
N GLY A 147 -7.79 -18.78 -12.32
CA GLY A 147 -8.52 -17.95 -13.28
C GLY A 147 -8.87 -16.54 -12.79
N ALA A 148 -8.24 -16.08 -11.70
CA ALA A 148 -8.35 -14.69 -11.26
C ALA A 148 -7.51 -13.73 -12.10
N ASP A 149 -7.93 -12.47 -12.14
CA ASP A 149 -7.20 -11.36 -12.74
C ASP A 149 -7.05 -10.22 -11.73
N LEU A 150 -5.83 -10.05 -11.20
CA LEU A 150 -5.50 -9.03 -10.20
C LEU A 150 -5.72 -7.60 -10.68
N ARG A 151 -6.01 -7.39 -11.98
CA ARG A 151 -6.28 -6.06 -12.54
C ARG A 151 -7.74 -5.64 -12.43
N THR A 152 -8.65 -6.59 -12.19
CA THR A 152 -10.11 -6.37 -12.23
C THR A 152 -10.87 -7.00 -11.07
N ASP A 153 -10.27 -7.95 -10.35
CA ASP A 153 -11.01 -8.79 -9.40
C ASP A 153 -11.01 -8.25 -7.96
N LEU A 154 -10.66 -6.98 -7.79
CA LEU A 154 -10.81 -6.24 -6.55
C LEU A 154 -11.89 -5.17 -6.74
N PRO A 155 -12.62 -4.79 -5.68
CA PRO A 155 -13.70 -3.82 -5.80
C PRO A 155 -13.18 -2.40 -6.11
N ARG A 156 -11.98 -2.04 -5.65
CA ARG A 156 -11.30 -0.77 -5.94
C ARG A 156 -9.81 -0.83 -5.67
N TYR A 157 -9.06 -0.06 -6.45
CA TYR A 157 -7.62 0.09 -6.36
C TYR A 157 -7.24 1.52 -5.95
N ARG A 158 -5.98 1.71 -5.57
CA ARG A 158 -5.30 2.99 -5.51
C ARG A 158 -4.09 2.95 -6.41
N VAL A 159 -3.97 3.94 -7.29
CA VAL A 159 -2.79 4.14 -8.13
C VAL A 159 -1.94 5.22 -7.51
N TRP A 160 -0.67 4.92 -7.28
CA TRP A 160 0.26 5.79 -6.58
C TRP A 160 1.35 6.29 -7.53
N ARG A 161 1.73 7.56 -7.41
CA ARG A 161 2.92 8.15 -8.05
C ARG A 161 3.67 9.02 -7.04
N ASP A 162 4.96 8.76 -6.89
CA ASP A 162 5.85 9.50 -6.00
C ASP A 162 5.32 9.61 -4.55
N GLY A 163 4.63 8.55 -4.09
CA GLY A 163 4.02 8.44 -2.77
C GLY A 163 2.59 8.99 -2.63
N GLU A 164 2.03 9.59 -3.69
CA GLU A 164 0.71 10.22 -3.68
C GLU A 164 -0.32 9.38 -4.45
N VAL A 165 -1.56 9.30 -3.96
CA VAL A 165 -2.67 8.68 -4.70
C VAL A 165 -3.07 9.60 -5.86
N VAL A 166 -3.04 9.08 -7.08
CA VAL A 166 -3.39 9.84 -8.30
C VAL A 166 -4.68 9.36 -8.97
N ASP A 167 -5.16 8.16 -8.62
CA ASP A 167 -6.41 7.58 -9.14
C ASP A 167 -6.92 6.47 -8.20
N GLU A 168 -8.23 6.24 -8.19
CA GLU A 168 -8.88 5.18 -7.39
C GLU A 168 -9.90 4.38 -8.22
N PRO A 169 -9.46 3.68 -9.28
CA PRO A 169 -10.38 3.02 -10.22
C PRO A 169 -10.88 1.68 -9.69
N THR A 170 -11.93 1.14 -10.32
CA THR A 170 -12.43 -0.23 -10.09
C THR A 170 -11.72 -1.27 -10.97
N ASP A 171 -10.91 -0.84 -11.94
CA ASP A 171 -9.97 -1.68 -12.66
C ASP A 171 -8.68 -0.94 -12.99
N VAL A 172 -7.56 -1.65 -13.06
CA VAL A 172 -6.23 -1.05 -13.28
C VAL A 172 -5.56 -1.53 -14.55
N ARG A 173 -6.31 -2.07 -15.53
CA ARG A 173 -5.71 -2.59 -16.78
C ARG A 173 -4.95 -1.50 -17.53
N ALA A 174 -5.45 -0.26 -17.53
CA ALA A 174 -4.79 0.89 -18.14
C ALA A 174 -3.51 1.34 -17.40
N HIS A 175 -3.40 1.01 -16.11
CA HIS A 175 -2.27 1.37 -15.25
C HIS A 175 -1.26 0.22 -15.10
N TRP A 176 -1.62 -1.00 -15.51
CA TRP A 176 -0.80 -2.19 -15.31
C TRP A 176 0.39 -2.22 -16.27
N ARG A 177 1.60 -2.14 -15.72
CA ARG A 177 2.85 -2.18 -16.50
C ARG A 177 3.37 -3.61 -16.60
N GLY A 178 4.13 -3.90 -17.66
CA GLY A 178 4.74 -5.20 -17.90
C GLY A 178 5.87 -5.57 -16.93
N ASP A 179 6.26 -4.66 -16.03
CA ASP A 179 7.33 -4.86 -15.04
C ASP A 179 6.81 -4.88 -13.59
N LEU A 180 5.49 -4.91 -13.37
CA LEU A 180 4.96 -4.92 -12.00
C LEU A 180 5.09 -6.31 -11.37
N VAL A 181 5.61 -6.34 -10.15
CA VAL A 181 5.57 -7.50 -9.27
C VAL A 181 4.51 -7.24 -8.21
N SER A 182 3.56 -8.16 -8.07
CA SER A 182 2.45 -8.04 -7.12
C SER A 182 2.67 -8.92 -5.91
N PHE A 183 2.45 -8.36 -4.73
CA PHE A 183 2.50 -9.03 -3.45
C PHE A 183 1.08 -9.11 -2.89
N LEU A 184 0.66 -10.33 -2.59
CA LEU A 184 -0.59 -10.61 -1.91
C LEU A 184 -0.25 -10.82 -0.44
N ILE A 185 -0.74 -9.93 0.41
CA ILE A 185 -0.39 -9.84 1.82
C ILE A 185 -1.61 -10.21 2.65
N GLY A 186 -1.42 -11.08 3.63
CA GLY A 186 -2.48 -11.55 4.52
C GLY A 186 -3.23 -10.39 5.19
N CYS A 187 -4.54 -10.58 5.37
CA CYS A 187 -5.44 -9.55 5.87
C CYS A 187 -6.05 -9.94 7.22
N SER A 188 -6.42 -8.90 7.96
CA SER A 188 -7.14 -9.01 9.22
C SER A 188 -8.54 -9.63 9.09
N PHE A 189 -9.16 -9.57 7.91
CA PHE A 189 -10.54 -10.06 7.75
C PHE A 189 -10.63 -11.58 7.88
N THR A 190 -9.53 -12.28 7.63
CA THR A 190 -9.42 -13.74 7.81
C THR A 190 -9.62 -14.20 9.26
N PHE A 191 -9.37 -13.37 10.29
CA PHE A 191 -9.64 -13.79 11.68
C PHE A 191 -10.98 -13.28 12.22
N GLU A 192 -11.74 -12.46 11.50
CA GLU A 192 -13.05 -11.99 11.98
C GLU A 192 -14.01 -13.16 12.15
N TRP A 193 -13.91 -14.17 11.28
CA TRP A 193 -14.57 -15.46 11.48
C TRP A 193 -14.12 -16.14 12.79
N ALA A 194 -12.81 -16.18 13.07
CA ALA A 194 -12.29 -16.83 14.27
C ALA A 194 -12.72 -16.12 15.57
N LEU A 195 -12.77 -14.78 15.54
CA LEU A 195 -13.31 -13.97 16.63
C LEU A 195 -14.80 -14.22 16.82
N THR A 196 -15.58 -14.14 15.74
CA THR A 196 -17.04 -14.37 15.78
C THR A 196 -17.36 -15.79 16.27
N ALA A 197 -16.63 -16.80 15.80
CA ALA A 197 -16.77 -18.19 16.22
C ALA A 197 -16.43 -18.39 17.71
N ALA A 198 -15.54 -17.57 18.26
CA ALA A 198 -15.23 -17.54 19.69
C ALA A 198 -16.14 -16.62 20.51
N GLY A 199 -17.18 -16.04 19.89
CA GLY A 199 -18.14 -15.15 20.53
C GLY A 199 -17.61 -13.74 20.79
N VAL A 200 -16.45 -13.36 20.23
CA VAL A 200 -15.90 -12.01 20.35
C VAL A 200 -16.66 -11.11 19.36
N PRO A 201 -17.33 -10.03 19.83
CA PRO A 201 -18.07 -9.15 18.94
C PRO A 201 -17.12 -8.39 18.00
N VAL A 202 -17.58 -8.16 16.77
CA VAL A 202 -16.82 -7.45 15.74
C VAL A 202 -17.59 -6.19 15.34
N ARG A 203 -17.41 -5.14 16.14
CA ARG A 203 -18.25 -3.92 16.12
C ARG A 203 -18.37 -3.26 14.74
N HIS A 204 -17.29 -3.18 13.95
CA HIS A 204 -17.37 -2.57 12.62
C HIS A 204 -18.24 -3.39 11.67
N VAL A 205 -18.23 -4.72 11.77
CA VAL A 205 -19.12 -5.60 10.98
C VAL A 205 -20.57 -5.41 11.42
N GLU A 206 -20.84 -5.40 12.72
CA GLU A 206 -22.18 -5.17 13.29
C GLU A 206 -22.76 -3.81 12.84
N GLN A 207 -21.89 -2.80 12.70
CA GLN A 207 -22.26 -1.43 12.31
C GLN A 207 -22.21 -1.21 10.79
N GLY A 208 -21.81 -2.19 9.99
CA GLY A 208 -21.67 -2.06 8.53
C GLY A 208 -20.60 -1.04 8.10
N ARG A 209 -19.56 -0.87 8.92
CA ARG A 209 -18.47 0.10 8.78
C ARG A 209 -17.17 -0.59 8.38
N ASN A 210 -16.28 0.12 7.70
CA ASN A 210 -14.92 -0.34 7.49
C ASN A 210 -14.12 -0.23 8.79
N VAL A 211 -13.25 -1.20 9.07
CA VAL A 211 -12.49 -1.23 10.33
C VAL A 211 -11.64 0.03 10.48
N PRO A 212 -11.62 0.68 11.65
CA PRO A 212 -10.78 1.85 11.86
C PRO A 212 -9.30 1.44 11.92
N MET A 213 -8.49 2.15 11.15
CA MET A 213 -7.05 1.94 11.06
C MET A 213 -6.29 3.22 11.36
N TYR A 214 -5.16 3.09 12.04
CA TYR A 214 -4.38 4.21 12.55
C TYR A 214 -2.90 4.05 12.22
N VAL A 215 -2.28 5.12 11.76
CA VAL A 215 -0.84 5.26 11.63
C VAL A 215 -0.24 5.44 13.03
N THR A 216 0.63 4.53 13.43
CA THR A 216 1.27 4.58 14.75
C THR A 216 2.54 5.42 14.72
N SER A 217 3.05 5.79 15.89
CA SER A 217 4.40 6.36 16.04
C SER A 217 5.53 5.33 15.85
N GLY A 218 5.20 4.02 15.87
CA GLY A 218 6.17 2.93 15.73
C GLY A 218 6.61 2.75 14.28
N GLN A 219 7.94 2.72 14.04
CA GLN A 219 8.49 2.50 12.71
C GLN A 219 8.67 1.02 12.40
N CYS A 220 8.36 0.63 11.17
CA CYS A 220 8.80 -0.66 10.63
C CYS A 220 10.31 -0.68 10.48
N ARG A 221 10.89 -1.88 10.54
CA ARG A 221 12.31 -2.07 10.21
C ARG A 221 12.51 -1.78 8.72
N PRO A 222 13.33 -0.79 8.33
CA PRO A 222 13.48 -0.40 6.93
C PRO A 222 14.16 -1.50 6.09
N ALA A 223 13.99 -1.45 4.78
CA ALA A 223 14.59 -2.37 3.80
C ALA A 223 14.87 -1.66 2.48
N GLY A 224 16.16 -1.51 2.15
CA GLY A 224 16.57 -0.75 0.96
C GLY A 224 16.01 0.66 1.02
N ARG A 225 15.25 1.05 -0.02
CA ARG A 225 14.58 2.35 -0.09
C ARG A 225 13.28 2.42 0.73
N LEU A 226 12.71 1.29 1.14
CA LEU A 226 11.43 1.25 1.85
C LEU A 226 11.58 1.49 3.36
N HIS A 227 10.81 2.43 3.86
CA HIS A 227 10.62 2.75 5.27
C HIS A 227 9.20 3.30 5.50
N GLY A 228 8.74 3.28 6.74
CA GLY A 228 7.44 3.85 7.09
C GLY A 228 6.95 3.41 8.47
N PRO A 229 5.91 4.09 8.99
CA PRO A 229 5.26 3.71 10.23
C PRO A 229 4.46 2.41 10.06
N MET A 230 4.31 1.67 11.16
CA MET A 230 3.33 0.59 11.25
C MET A 230 1.92 1.18 11.31
N VAL A 231 1.00 0.60 10.54
CA VAL A 231 -0.43 0.87 10.65
C VAL A 231 -1.08 -0.24 11.45
N VAL A 232 -2.02 0.12 12.32
CA VAL A 232 -2.80 -0.86 13.11
C VAL A 232 -4.28 -0.73 12.80
N SER A 233 -5.00 -1.84 12.79
CA SER A 233 -6.47 -1.84 12.87
C SER A 233 -6.89 -2.00 14.33
N MET A 234 -7.95 -1.31 14.74
CA MET A 234 -8.46 -1.35 16.11
C MET A 234 -9.84 -2.00 16.14
N ARG A 235 -10.07 -2.89 17.10
CA ARG A 235 -11.41 -3.42 17.44
C ARG A 235 -11.66 -3.22 18.93
N PRO A 236 -12.82 -2.66 19.34
CA PRO A 236 -13.25 -2.69 20.73
C PRO A 236 -13.59 -4.14 21.12
N VAL A 237 -13.03 -4.62 22.24
CA VAL A 237 -13.21 -5.99 22.71
C VAL A 237 -13.66 -5.98 24.18
N PRO A 238 -14.80 -6.61 24.53
CA PRO A 238 -15.22 -6.72 25.92
C PRO A 238 -14.16 -7.46 26.77
N PRO A 239 -13.94 -7.07 28.05
CA PRO A 239 -12.91 -7.64 28.89
C PRO A 239 -12.96 -9.18 29.01
N GLU A 240 -14.16 -9.75 29.10
CA GLU A 240 -14.42 -11.19 29.17
C GLU A 240 -14.00 -11.95 27.91
N HIS A 241 -13.93 -11.26 26.77
CA HIS A 241 -13.58 -11.80 25.47
C HIS A 241 -12.11 -11.55 25.09
N LEU A 242 -11.38 -10.72 25.83
CA LEU A 242 -10.00 -10.33 25.49
C LEU A 242 -9.05 -11.54 25.38
N SER A 243 -9.11 -12.47 26.32
CA SER A 243 -8.28 -13.68 26.30
C SER A 243 -8.57 -14.57 25.09
N ALA A 244 -9.84 -14.67 24.69
CA ALA A 244 -10.21 -15.40 23.49
C ALA A 244 -9.70 -14.68 22.24
N ALA A 245 -9.87 -13.35 22.16
CA ALA A 245 -9.40 -12.56 21.04
C ALA A 245 -7.88 -12.69 20.81
N ILE A 246 -7.08 -12.61 21.89
CA ILE A 246 -5.62 -12.81 21.82
C ILE A 246 -5.28 -14.22 21.36
N ARG A 247 -5.92 -15.25 21.95
CA ARG A 247 -5.64 -16.65 21.64
C ARG A 247 -5.98 -16.97 20.19
N GLU A 248 -7.21 -16.72 19.76
CA GLU A 248 -7.69 -17.12 18.44
C GLU A 248 -6.91 -16.42 17.31
N THR A 249 -6.61 -15.13 17.48
CA THR A 249 -5.80 -14.39 16.49
C THR A 249 -4.33 -14.79 16.50
N GLY A 250 -3.80 -15.19 17.65
CA GLY A 250 -2.44 -15.74 17.80
C GLY A 250 -2.20 -17.04 17.03
N LEU A 251 -3.25 -17.82 16.75
CA LEU A 251 -3.19 -19.05 15.97
C LEU A 251 -3.11 -18.80 14.45
N LEU A 252 -3.10 -17.55 13.99
CA LEU A 252 -3.10 -17.19 12.57
C LEU A 252 -1.89 -16.30 12.19
N PRO A 253 -0.64 -16.71 12.51
CA PRO A 253 0.54 -15.85 12.34
C PRO A 253 0.86 -15.53 10.88
N ALA A 254 0.42 -16.35 9.92
CA ALA A 254 0.69 -16.19 8.49
C ALA A 254 -0.25 -15.21 7.78
N VAL A 255 -1.24 -14.64 8.47
CA VAL A 255 -2.22 -13.69 7.90
C VAL A 255 -2.41 -12.45 8.76
N HIS A 256 -2.17 -12.54 10.07
CA HIS A 256 -2.22 -11.38 10.98
C HIS A 256 -1.47 -11.59 12.30
N GLY A 257 -1.77 -12.68 12.99
CA GLY A 257 -1.24 -12.99 14.32
C GLY A 257 -1.90 -12.24 15.47
N SER A 258 -1.27 -12.32 16.64
CA SER A 258 -1.76 -11.73 17.89
C SER A 258 -1.76 -10.20 17.89
N PRO A 259 -2.54 -9.55 18.78
CA PRO A 259 -2.52 -8.09 18.92
C PRO A 259 -1.11 -7.56 19.16
N VAL A 260 -0.84 -6.36 18.63
CA VAL A 260 0.40 -5.62 18.92
C VAL A 260 0.26 -4.74 20.16
N HIS A 261 -0.97 -4.38 20.55
CA HIS A 261 -1.24 -3.58 21.73
C HIS A 261 -2.68 -3.78 22.22
N CYS A 262 -2.90 -3.64 23.53
CA CYS A 262 -4.23 -3.67 24.16
C CYS A 262 -4.31 -2.53 25.18
N GLY A 263 -5.40 -1.75 25.16
CA GLY A 263 -5.61 -0.65 26.09
C GLY A 263 -5.15 0.70 25.52
N ASP A 264 -4.52 1.54 26.36
CA ASP A 264 -4.34 2.97 26.07
C ASP A 264 -3.77 3.27 24.66
N PRO A 265 -4.53 3.90 23.75
CA PRO A 265 -4.08 4.22 22.39
C PRO A 265 -2.87 5.16 22.34
N SER A 266 -2.65 5.95 23.39
CA SER A 266 -1.55 6.93 23.45
C SER A 266 -0.17 6.25 23.36
N ALA A 267 -0.05 5.00 23.81
CA ALA A 267 1.17 4.21 23.70
C ALA A 267 1.59 3.92 22.25
N LEU A 268 0.64 3.99 21.31
CA LEU A 268 0.88 3.88 19.86
C LEU A 268 0.95 5.25 19.16
N GLY A 269 0.86 6.35 19.90
CA GLY A 269 0.80 7.70 19.36
C GLY A 269 -0.59 8.12 18.85
N ILE A 270 -1.63 7.33 19.12
CA ILE A 270 -3.00 7.58 18.67
C ILE A 270 -3.70 8.45 19.73
N ARG A 271 -4.14 9.65 19.33
CA ARG A 271 -4.73 10.64 20.26
C ARG A 271 -6.24 10.58 20.34
N ASP A 272 -6.90 10.15 19.26
CA ASP A 272 -8.35 10.19 19.12
C ASP A 272 -8.83 9.00 18.28
N LEU A 273 -9.56 8.08 18.90
CA LEU A 273 -10.15 6.92 18.23
C LEU A 273 -11.38 7.29 17.37
N GLY A 274 -11.93 8.50 17.51
CA GLY A 274 -12.99 9.01 16.65
C GLY A 274 -12.50 9.47 15.28
N ARG A 275 -11.18 9.49 15.06
CA ARG A 275 -10.54 10.01 13.83
C ARG A 275 -9.51 9.02 13.28
N PRO A 276 -9.95 7.89 12.71
CA PRO A 276 -9.03 6.96 12.08
C PRO A 276 -8.37 7.58 10.83
N ASP A 277 -7.15 7.15 10.53
CA ASP A 277 -6.43 7.55 9.32
C ASP A 277 -6.98 6.83 8.07
N PHE A 278 -7.54 5.62 8.26
CA PHE A 278 -8.27 4.89 7.22
C PHE A 278 -9.47 4.16 7.81
N GLY A 279 -10.52 3.98 7.00
CA GLY A 279 -11.76 3.33 7.43
C GLY A 279 -12.65 4.28 8.22
N ASP A 280 -13.59 3.72 8.99
CA ASP A 280 -14.63 4.50 9.68
C ASP A 280 -14.48 4.37 11.20
N PRO A 281 -14.76 5.44 11.98
CA PRO A 281 -14.81 5.33 13.43
C PRO A 281 -15.92 4.34 13.84
N VAL A 282 -15.74 3.64 14.95
CA VAL A 282 -16.71 2.65 15.47
C VAL A 282 -17.19 3.06 16.85
N ASP A 283 -18.46 2.80 17.10
CA ASP A 283 -19.04 3.00 18.42
C ASP A 283 -18.64 1.80 19.32
N ALA A 284 -18.03 2.09 20.46
CA ALA A 284 -17.63 1.10 21.46
C ALA A 284 -18.65 1.04 22.62
N GLU A 285 -18.82 -0.13 23.23
CA GLU A 285 -19.66 -0.26 24.42
C GLU A 285 -18.89 0.15 25.69
N PRO A 286 -19.59 0.60 26.76
CA PRO A 286 -18.94 0.91 28.02
C PRO A 286 -18.13 -0.28 28.55
N GLY A 287 -16.83 -0.09 28.72
CA GLY A 287 -15.91 -1.11 29.22
C GLY A 287 -15.18 -1.90 28.13
N ASP A 288 -15.52 -1.73 26.84
CA ASP A 288 -14.74 -2.30 25.75
C ASP A 288 -13.29 -1.81 25.80
N ILE A 289 -12.35 -2.74 25.63
CA ILE A 289 -10.92 -2.47 25.58
C ILE A 289 -10.54 -2.28 24.11
N PRO A 290 -9.90 -1.17 23.72
CA PRO A 290 -9.37 -1.03 22.38
C PRO A 290 -8.18 -1.98 22.19
N VAL A 291 -8.31 -2.90 21.24
CA VAL A 291 -7.27 -3.88 20.90
C VAL A 291 -6.78 -3.58 19.49
N PHE A 292 -5.45 -3.57 19.32
CA PHE A 292 -4.79 -3.16 18.09
C PHE A 292 -4.01 -4.30 17.50
N TRP A 293 -4.17 -4.52 16.20
CA TRP A 293 -3.40 -5.49 15.44
C TRP A 293 -2.71 -4.84 14.25
N ALA A 294 -1.54 -5.37 13.86
CA ALA A 294 -0.76 -4.86 12.74
C ALA A 294 -1.51 -5.04 11.41
N CYS A 295 -1.77 -3.95 10.68
CA CYS A 295 -2.63 -3.97 9.49
C CYS A 295 -1.83 -4.10 8.19
N GLY A 296 -2.38 -4.86 7.24
CA GLY A 296 -1.86 -5.00 5.86
C GLY A 296 -1.99 -3.74 4.99
N VAL A 297 -2.42 -2.61 5.56
CA VAL A 297 -2.31 -1.25 4.98
C VAL A 297 -0.94 -0.63 5.31
N THR A 298 -0.13 -1.23 6.20
CA THR A 298 1.24 -0.79 6.49
C THR A 298 2.12 -0.62 5.24
N PRO A 299 2.07 -1.51 4.22
CA PRO A 299 2.75 -1.26 2.95
C PRO A 299 2.32 0.03 2.24
N GLN A 300 1.07 0.48 2.38
CA GLN A 300 0.62 1.75 1.81
C GLN A 300 1.27 2.94 2.53
N ALA A 301 1.35 2.89 3.86
CA ALA A 301 2.10 3.89 4.64
C ALA A 301 3.59 3.90 4.26
N ALA A 302 4.18 2.75 3.96
CA ALA A 302 5.55 2.67 3.45
C ALA A 302 5.69 3.28 2.04
N VAL A 303 4.71 3.09 1.15
CA VAL A 303 4.65 3.76 -0.16
C VAL A 303 4.59 5.28 0.01
N MET A 304 3.72 5.79 0.88
CA MET A 304 3.61 7.23 1.15
C MET A 304 4.94 7.81 1.65
N ALA A 305 5.59 7.14 2.60
CA ALA A 305 6.81 7.62 3.22
C ALA A 305 8.05 7.49 2.30
N SER A 306 8.14 6.40 1.53
CA SER A 306 9.32 6.08 0.72
C SER A 306 9.23 6.61 -0.71
N ARG A 307 8.02 7.00 -1.14
CA ARG A 307 7.74 7.66 -2.41
C ARG A 307 8.29 6.91 -3.62
N PRO A 308 7.94 5.62 -3.82
CA PRO A 308 8.30 4.95 -5.05
C PRO A 308 7.68 5.68 -6.24
N PRO A 309 8.32 5.64 -7.43
CA PRO A 309 7.83 6.36 -8.60
C PRO A 309 6.45 5.86 -9.06
N PHE A 310 6.11 4.62 -8.73
CA PHE A 310 4.83 4.02 -9.06
C PHE A 310 4.49 2.87 -8.10
N ALA A 311 3.22 2.73 -7.74
CA ALA A 311 2.67 1.52 -7.14
C ALA A 311 1.17 1.40 -7.45
N ILE A 312 0.63 0.19 -7.31
CA ILE A 312 -0.82 -0.06 -7.28
C ILE A 312 -1.13 -0.79 -5.99
N THR A 313 -2.18 -0.42 -5.29
CA THR A 313 -2.67 -1.17 -4.14
C THR A 313 -4.16 -1.39 -4.25
N HIS A 314 -4.71 -2.25 -3.40
CA HIS A 314 -6.14 -2.22 -3.10
C HIS A 314 -6.53 -0.93 -2.35
N ALA A 315 -7.78 -0.49 -2.45
CA ALA A 315 -8.32 0.52 -1.55
C ALA A 315 -8.62 -0.10 -0.16
N PRO A 316 -8.42 0.62 0.96
CA PRO A 316 -8.65 0.06 2.31
C PRO A 316 -10.06 -0.54 2.46
N GLY A 317 -10.14 -1.78 2.96
CA GLY A 317 -11.40 -2.52 3.12
C GLY A 317 -11.92 -3.20 1.85
N GLN A 318 -11.28 -3.02 0.69
CA GLN A 318 -11.70 -3.55 -0.61
C GLN A 318 -10.67 -4.57 -1.14
N MET A 319 -10.59 -5.72 -0.48
CA MET A 319 -9.50 -6.69 -0.69
C MET A 319 -9.78 -7.68 -1.83
N PHE A 320 -8.74 -8.41 -2.21
CA PHE A 320 -8.83 -9.53 -3.14
C PHE A 320 -9.33 -10.80 -2.42
N LEU A 321 -10.33 -11.49 -2.99
CA LEU A 321 -10.83 -12.75 -2.44
C LEU A 321 -10.11 -13.96 -3.06
N THR A 322 -9.42 -14.74 -2.22
CA THR A 322 -8.69 -15.93 -2.65
C THR A 322 -9.56 -17.19 -2.62
N ASP A 323 -9.11 -18.26 -3.27
CA ASP A 323 -9.71 -19.59 -3.14
C ASP A 323 -9.19 -20.34 -1.89
N ALA A 324 -8.17 -19.81 -1.22
CA ALA A 324 -7.62 -20.37 0.01
C ALA A 324 -8.62 -20.23 1.18
N ARG A 325 -8.67 -21.25 2.02
CA ARG A 325 -9.49 -21.29 3.22
C ARG A 325 -8.73 -20.70 4.40
N ASP A 326 -9.44 -19.97 5.25
CA ASP A 326 -8.85 -19.35 6.44
C ASP A 326 -8.18 -20.40 7.35
N GLU A 327 -8.75 -21.60 7.44
CA GLU A 327 -8.22 -22.69 8.26
C GLU A 327 -6.85 -23.20 7.79
N GLN A 328 -6.47 -22.99 6.51
CA GLN A 328 -5.17 -23.43 5.99
C GLN A 328 -4.00 -22.65 6.62
N TYR A 329 -4.26 -21.45 7.14
CA TYR A 329 -3.26 -20.60 7.78
C TYR A 329 -3.27 -20.70 9.31
N ARG A 330 -4.16 -21.54 9.88
CA ARG A 330 -4.27 -21.76 11.32
C ARG A 330 -3.20 -22.75 11.78
N VAL A 331 -2.40 -22.34 12.76
CA VAL A 331 -1.48 -23.24 13.48
C VAL A 331 -2.21 -23.83 14.69
N LEU A 332 -1.99 -25.12 14.95
CA LEU A 332 -2.55 -25.87 16.09
C LEU A 332 -1.50 -26.05 17.19
#